data_AF-A0A8E2EYM6-F1
#
_entry.id   AF-A0A8E2EYM6-F1
#
_cell.length_a   1.000
_cell.length_b   1.000
_cell.length_c   1.000
_cell.angle_alpha   90.00
_cell.angle_beta   90.00
_cell.angle_gamma   90.00
#
_symmetry.space_group_name_H-M   'P 1'
#
loop_
_entity.id
_entity.type
_entity.pdbx_description
1 polymer ?
#
loop_
_entity_poly.entity_id
_entity_poly.type
_entity_poly.pdbx_seq_one_letter_code
_entity_poly.pdbx_strand_id
1 'polypeptide(L)'
;MLMSTLSYHQVMPTFLDFLFPFGQQEYPQDFHFSGFRHQSRLREVDRGLRIPELGRSGKDFQLCYSLKSVESSKGQVEWPWSIRQMAIYHSFDFESGRTVWIVIKGNRLMRNRVKQTTGANKRSRLFDTPSHALSAALETHLVYSDWSAENWRWYINFLEEQLQTSTRHTLQTTHNFQFSDLQNTQHIEEKVNETLLILRMNTKILKELKEYYSSLLGSQHSSEYLNEDYEGDISRFENRVSSVISDLQMQESRLETLLRLLADRKALYLSEKSGVSAVKMENMTRQMHKIAVKTEQETVSMRIITLVTLFFLPGTFISTLMSTDIVRFPSNQMAFSSAATKTYVAITLPVMFLTFLSAYIYYRCVKRTDNLNWSESDDDAERGDLS
;
A
#
# COMPACT_ATOMS: atom_id res chain seq x y z
N MET A 1 -34.27 -21.39 -9.47
CA MET A 1 -33.56 -22.69 -9.57
C MET A 1 -32.62 -22.96 -8.39
N LEU A 2 -31.65 -22.10 -8.08
CA LEU A 2 -30.68 -22.35 -7.00
C LEU A 2 -31.33 -22.61 -5.63
N MET A 3 -32.28 -21.75 -5.21
CA MET A 3 -33.07 -21.94 -3.97
C MET A 3 -33.74 -23.32 -3.92
N SER A 4 -34.45 -23.72 -4.98
CA SER A 4 -35.13 -25.02 -5.05
C SER A 4 -34.16 -26.19 -4.90
N THR A 5 -32.97 -26.10 -5.53
CA THR A 5 -31.93 -27.14 -5.41
C THR A 5 -31.36 -27.21 -3.99
N LEU A 6 -31.01 -26.08 -3.39
CA LEU A 6 -30.45 -26.04 -2.03
C LEU A 6 -31.46 -26.52 -0.99
N SER A 7 -32.73 -26.11 -1.10
CA SER A 7 -33.80 -26.59 -0.23
C SER A 7 -34.08 -28.08 -0.42
N TYR A 8 -34.10 -28.57 -1.66
CA TYR A 8 -34.30 -30.00 -1.95
C TYR A 8 -33.20 -30.86 -1.31
N HIS A 9 -31.95 -30.41 -1.37
CA HIS A 9 -30.80 -31.11 -0.78
C HIS A 9 -30.60 -30.81 0.72
N GLN A 10 -31.45 -29.98 1.34
CA GLN A 10 -31.34 -29.57 2.75
C GLN A 10 -29.93 -29.07 3.10
N VAL A 11 -29.41 -28.21 2.22
CA VAL A 11 -28.09 -27.61 2.39
C VAL A 11 -28.11 -26.64 3.57
N MET A 12 -27.08 -26.70 4.41
CA MET A 12 -26.94 -25.79 5.55
C MET A 12 -27.09 -24.31 5.11
N PRO A 13 -27.88 -23.48 5.83
CA PRO A 13 -28.08 -22.07 5.47
C PRO A 13 -26.78 -21.27 5.42
N THR A 14 -25.81 -21.62 6.27
CA THR A 14 -24.47 -21.01 6.31
C THR A 14 -23.67 -21.18 5.01
N PHE A 15 -24.06 -22.10 4.12
CA PHE A 15 -23.44 -22.20 2.80
C PHE A 15 -23.72 -20.96 1.92
N LEU A 16 -24.81 -20.21 2.19
CA LEU A 16 -25.14 -19.00 1.44
C LEU A 16 -24.05 -17.93 1.57
N ASP A 17 -23.38 -17.85 2.73
CA ASP A 17 -22.26 -16.91 2.94
C ASP A 17 -21.10 -17.20 1.97
N PHE A 18 -20.92 -18.46 1.59
CA PHE A 18 -19.93 -18.86 0.60
C PHE A 18 -20.38 -18.58 -0.83
N LEU A 19 -21.65 -18.27 -1.08
CA LEU A 19 -22.18 -17.97 -2.41
C LEU A 19 -22.14 -16.46 -2.73
N PHE A 20 -22.27 -15.59 -1.74
CA PHE A 20 -22.28 -14.12 -1.95
C PHE A 20 -21.03 -13.54 -2.64
N PRO A 21 -19.80 -14.08 -2.44
CA PRO A 21 -18.63 -13.62 -3.18
C PRO A 21 -18.67 -13.95 -4.68
N PHE A 22 -19.61 -14.80 -5.13
CA PHE A 22 -19.75 -15.18 -6.53
C PHE A 22 -20.81 -14.35 -7.23
N GLY A 23 -20.52 -13.96 -8.47
CA GLY A 23 -21.45 -13.23 -9.31
C GLY A 23 -20.75 -12.11 -10.06
N GLN A 24 -21.53 -11.32 -10.81
CA GLN A 24 -21.06 -10.07 -11.36
C GLN A 24 -21.15 -9.02 -10.25
N GLN A 25 -20.00 -8.54 -9.80
CA GLN A 25 -19.90 -7.47 -8.81
C GLN A 25 -19.22 -6.28 -9.48
N GLU A 26 -19.76 -5.08 -9.29
CA GLU A 26 -19.19 -3.83 -9.81
C GLU A 26 -17.92 -3.44 -9.03
N TYR A 27 -17.92 -3.71 -7.72
CA TYR A 27 -16.75 -3.67 -6.84
C TYR A 27 -16.65 -5.02 -6.12
N PRO A 28 -15.47 -5.67 -6.09
CA PRO A 28 -15.32 -6.96 -5.44
C PRO A 28 -15.56 -6.83 -3.92
N GLN A 29 -16.74 -7.24 -3.47
CA GLN A 29 -17.09 -7.35 -2.05
C GLN A 29 -16.84 -8.79 -1.59
N ASP A 30 -16.37 -8.96 -0.36
CA ASP A 30 -16.05 -10.27 0.23
C ASP A 30 -14.99 -11.10 -0.52
N PHE A 31 -14.14 -10.45 -1.33
CA PHE A 31 -13.08 -11.14 -2.07
C PHE A 31 -12.12 -11.92 -1.16
N HIS A 32 -11.91 -11.43 0.07
CA HIS A 32 -11.07 -12.10 1.06
C HIS A 32 -11.83 -13.12 1.92
N PHE A 33 -13.16 -13.17 1.85
CA PHE A 33 -13.96 -14.10 2.63
C PHE A 33 -13.53 -15.53 2.35
N SER A 34 -13.19 -16.22 3.44
CA SER A 34 -12.80 -17.62 3.46
C SER A 34 -13.21 -18.21 4.79
N GLY A 35 -13.59 -19.49 4.81
CA GLY A 35 -13.96 -20.15 6.05
C GLY A 35 -14.21 -21.63 5.90
N PHE A 36 -14.43 -22.28 7.03
CA PHE A 36 -14.92 -23.64 7.13
C PHE A 36 -16.06 -23.65 8.15
N ARG A 37 -17.14 -24.35 7.81
CA ARG A 37 -18.32 -24.52 8.65
C ARG A 37 -18.74 -25.98 8.56
N HIS A 38 -19.16 -26.54 9.68
CA HIS A 38 -19.64 -27.91 9.72
C HIS A 38 -20.85 -28.02 10.63
N GLN A 39 -21.66 -29.04 10.38
CA GLN A 39 -22.76 -29.47 11.23
C GLN A 39 -22.77 -30.98 11.24
N SER A 40 -22.88 -31.58 12.42
CA SER A 40 -22.96 -33.03 12.58
C SER A 40 -24.26 -33.40 13.27
N ARG A 41 -25.01 -34.34 12.71
CA ARG A 41 -26.30 -34.82 13.22
C ARG A 41 -26.23 -36.31 13.54
N LEU A 42 -25.26 -36.69 14.36
CA LEU A 42 -24.99 -38.08 14.73
C LEU A 42 -25.88 -38.59 15.86
N ARG A 43 -26.32 -37.72 16.75
CA ARG A 43 -27.13 -38.08 17.93
C ARG A 43 -28.60 -38.22 17.53
N GLU A 44 -29.33 -39.13 18.18
CA GLU A 44 -30.76 -39.30 17.92
C GLU A 44 -31.59 -38.03 18.19
N VAL A 45 -31.17 -37.21 19.15
CA VAL A 45 -31.85 -35.93 19.48
C VAL A 45 -31.65 -34.88 18.39
N ASP A 46 -30.53 -34.93 17.67
CA ASP A 46 -30.12 -33.94 16.66
C ASP A 46 -30.42 -34.43 15.23
N ARG A 47 -31.13 -35.55 15.09
CA ARG A 47 -31.33 -36.26 13.83
C ARG A 47 -32.14 -35.42 12.83
N GLY A 48 -31.67 -35.38 11.60
CA GLY A 48 -32.34 -34.69 10.49
C GLY A 48 -33.62 -35.39 10.01
N LEU A 49 -34.32 -34.75 9.08
CA LEU A 49 -35.52 -35.32 8.46
C LEU A 49 -35.18 -36.62 7.72
N ARG A 50 -35.81 -37.72 8.12
CA ARG A 50 -35.67 -39.01 7.45
C ARG A 50 -36.47 -38.99 6.15
N ILE A 51 -35.81 -39.30 5.04
CA ILE A 51 -36.44 -39.45 3.72
C ILE A 51 -35.84 -40.69 3.06
N PRO A 52 -36.35 -41.89 3.37
CA PRO A 52 -35.79 -43.15 2.87
C PRO A 52 -35.76 -43.23 1.34
N GLU A 53 -36.75 -42.65 0.66
CA GLU A 53 -36.84 -42.61 -0.81
C GLU A 53 -35.66 -41.85 -1.44
N LEU A 54 -35.05 -40.94 -0.68
CA LEU A 54 -33.86 -40.18 -1.06
C LEU A 54 -32.60 -40.71 -0.38
N GLY A 55 -32.64 -41.89 0.25
CA GLY A 55 -31.50 -42.45 0.99
C GLY A 55 -30.99 -41.50 2.07
N ARG A 56 -31.90 -40.84 2.79
CA ARG A 56 -31.56 -39.95 3.91
C ARG A 56 -32.04 -40.58 5.20
N SER A 57 -31.09 -41.03 6.00
CA SER A 57 -31.35 -41.56 7.32
C SER A 57 -31.54 -40.45 8.35
N GLY A 58 -31.11 -39.23 8.05
CA GLY A 58 -31.07 -38.11 8.99
C GLY A 58 -29.86 -38.14 9.92
N LYS A 59 -29.02 -39.19 9.85
CA LYS A 59 -27.70 -39.23 10.49
C LYS A 59 -26.63 -38.87 9.47
N ASP A 60 -26.35 -37.59 9.36
CA ASP A 60 -25.39 -37.06 8.41
C ASP A 60 -24.45 -36.05 9.06
N PHE A 61 -23.34 -35.81 8.38
CA PHE A 61 -22.64 -34.55 8.54
C PHE A 61 -22.72 -33.72 7.27
N GLN A 62 -22.60 -32.42 7.47
CA GLN A 62 -22.52 -31.43 6.42
C GLN A 62 -21.32 -30.54 6.71
N LEU A 63 -20.59 -30.19 5.67
CA LEU A 63 -19.48 -29.24 5.75
C LEU A 63 -19.51 -28.31 4.54
N CYS A 64 -19.06 -27.08 4.73
CA CYS A 64 -18.80 -26.17 3.64
C CYS A 64 -17.55 -25.33 3.92
N TYR A 65 -16.82 -25.06 2.85
CA TYR A 65 -15.59 -24.29 2.91
C TYR A 65 -15.25 -23.69 1.55
N SER A 66 -14.34 -22.74 1.54
CA SER A 66 -13.79 -22.17 0.32
C SER A 66 -12.29 -22.40 0.21
N LEU A 67 -11.83 -22.66 -1.00
CA LEU A 67 -10.41 -22.73 -1.32
C LEU A 67 -10.11 -21.81 -2.49
N LYS A 68 -8.88 -21.28 -2.51
CA LYS A 68 -8.41 -20.42 -3.58
C LYS A 68 -7.12 -20.97 -4.19
N SER A 69 -6.93 -20.75 -5.48
CA SER A 69 -5.71 -21.16 -6.19
C SER A 69 -5.41 -20.16 -7.30
N VAL A 70 -4.20 -20.18 -7.83
CA VAL A 70 -3.81 -19.33 -8.96
C VAL A 70 -3.86 -20.12 -10.25
N GLU A 71 -4.46 -19.54 -11.28
CA GLU A 71 -4.47 -20.09 -12.63
C GLU A 71 -3.92 -19.07 -13.63
N SER A 72 -3.16 -19.55 -14.60
CA SER A 72 -2.66 -18.72 -15.68
C SER A 72 -3.80 -18.24 -16.58
N SER A 73 -3.86 -16.94 -16.81
CA SER A 73 -4.82 -16.28 -17.70
C SER A 73 -4.14 -15.99 -19.04
N LYS A 74 -4.45 -16.79 -20.05
CA LYS A 74 -3.86 -16.65 -21.41
C LYS A 74 -4.27 -15.35 -22.14
N GLY A 75 -5.18 -14.57 -21.56
CA GLY A 75 -5.70 -13.33 -22.16
C GLY A 75 -5.02 -12.04 -21.70
N GLN A 76 -4.13 -12.08 -20.71
CA GLN A 76 -3.47 -10.89 -20.15
C GLN A 76 -1.96 -11.04 -20.29
N VAL A 77 -1.33 -10.15 -21.08
CA VAL A 77 0.11 -10.20 -21.36
C VAL A 77 0.93 -9.65 -20.18
N GLU A 78 0.51 -8.51 -19.60
CA GLU A 78 1.24 -7.87 -18.50
C GLU A 78 1.04 -8.58 -17.15
N TRP A 79 -0.14 -9.15 -16.94
CA TRP A 79 -0.49 -9.87 -15.70
C TRP A 79 -1.14 -11.22 -16.01
N PRO A 80 -0.35 -12.26 -16.33
CA PRO A 80 -0.86 -13.53 -16.86
C PRO A 80 -1.42 -14.47 -15.78
N TRP A 81 -1.79 -13.95 -14.60
CA TRP A 81 -2.20 -14.73 -13.44
C TRP A 81 -3.53 -14.25 -12.88
N SER A 82 -4.38 -15.20 -12.51
CA SER A 82 -5.70 -14.94 -11.95
C SER A 82 -5.96 -15.82 -10.73
N ILE A 83 -6.39 -15.21 -9.63
CA ILE A 83 -6.80 -15.94 -8.44
C ILE A 83 -8.22 -16.46 -8.67
N ARG A 84 -8.40 -17.76 -8.49
CA ARG A 84 -9.67 -18.46 -8.63
C ARG A 84 -10.12 -18.92 -7.26
N GLN A 85 -11.42 -18.79 -7.00
CA GLN A 85 -12.07 -19.24 -5.78
C GLN A 85 -13.05 -20.37 -6.12
N MET A 86 -13.10 -21.35 -5.24
CA MET A 86 -14.07 -22.43 -5.23
C MET A 86 -14.77 -22.46 -3.88
N ALA A 87 -16.10 -22.58 -3.90
CA ALA A 87 -16.88 -22.90 -2.71
C ALA A 87 -17.40 -24.33 -2.81
N ILE A 88 -17.22 -25.08 -1.74
CA ILE A 88 -17.46 -26.51 -1.68
C ILE A 88 -18.43 -26.76 -0.55
N TYR A 89 -19.51 -27.48 -0.85
CA TYR A 89 -20.40 -28.08 0.12
C TYR A 89 -20.36 -29.59 -0.07
N HIS A 90 -20.27 -30.30 1.05
CA HIS A 90 -20.30 -31.75 1.10
C HIS A 90 -21.23 -32.19 2.22
N SER A 91 -22.09 -33.16 1.94
CA SER A 91 -22.80 -33.90 2.97
C SER A 91 -22.66 -35.39 2.76
N PHE A 92 -22.65 -36.12 3.88
CA PHE A 92 -22.45 -37.56 3.93
C PHE A 92 -23.37 -38.17 4.98
N ASP A 93 -24.15 -39.16 4.56
CA ASP A 93 -25.08 -39.90 5.42
C ASP A 93 -24.45 -41.24 5.85
N PHE A 94 -24.34 -41.47 7.16
CA PHE A 94 -23.59 -42.61 7.72
C PHE A 94 -24.27 -43.96 7.52
N GLU A 95 -25.60 -44.00 7.55
CA GLU A 95 -26.35 -45.26 7.41
C GLU A 95 -26.45 -45.67 5.93
N SER A 96 -26.68 -44.71 5.03
CA SER A 96 -26.87 -44.99 3.60
C SER A 96 -25.59 -44.92 2.76
N GLY A 97 -24.51 -44.32 3.27
CA GLY A 97 -23.31 -44.00 2.50
C GLY A 97 -23.53 -42.95 1.40
N ARG A 98 -24.68 -42.27 1.38
CA ARG A 98 -25.02 -41.30 0.34
C ARG A 98 -24.23 -40.00 0.53
N THR A 99 -23.56 -39.57 -0.54
CA THR A 99 -22.79 -38.32 -0.56
C THR A 99 -23.42 -37.29 -1.48
N VAL A 100 -23.48 -36.03 -1.08
CA VAL A 100 -23.90 -34.91 -1.94
C VAL A 100 -22.78 -33.88 -2.00
N TRP A 101 -22.44 -33.45 -3.21
CA TRP A 101 -21.42 -32.44 -3.47
C TRP A 101 -22.02 -31.29 -4.25
N ILE A 102 -21.81 -30.05 -3.77
CA ILE A 102 -22.13 -28.84 -4.50
C ILE A 102 -20.86 -28.01 -4.58
N VAL A 103 -20.39 -27.79 -5.81
CA VAL A 103 -19.12 -27.10 -6.07
C VAL A 103 -19.36 -25.93 -7.00
N ILE A 104 -19.08 -24.73 -6.51
CA ILE A 104 -19.29 -23.48 -7.23
C ILE A 104 -17.96 -23.05 -7.87
N LYS A 105 -18.04 -22.60 -9.13
CA LYS A 105 -16.87 -22.31 -9.99
C LYS A 105 -15.89 -23.48 -10.17
N GLY A 106 -16.33 -24.73 -9.99
CA GLY A 106 -15.59 -25.90 -10.46
C GLY A 106 -15.46 -25.88 -11.98
N ASN A 107 -14.27 -25.55 -12.49
CA ASN A 107 -13.99 -25.54 -13.93
C ASN A 107 -14.06 -26.99 -14.52
N ARG A 108 -14.00 -27.11 -15.85
CA ARG A 108 -14.00 -28.44 -16.53
C ARG A 108 -12.84 -29.32 -16.04
N LEU A 109 -11.72 -28.71 -15.67
CA LEU A 109 -10.55 -29.40 -15.15
C LEU A 109 -10.87 -30.07 -13.81
N MET A 110 -11.47 -29.37 -12.85
CA MET A 110 -11.91 -29.94 -11.56
C MET A 110 -12.94 -31.06 -11.75
N ARG A 111 -13.92 -30.85 -12.62
CA ARG A 111 -14.89 -31.90 -12.97
C ARG A 111 -14.19 -33.17 -13.50
N ASN A 112 -13.16 -33.01 -14.34
CA ASN A 112 -12.44 -34.14 -14.90
C ASN A 112 -11.57 -34.83 -13.86
N ARG A 113 -10.89 -34.09 -12.97
CA ARG A 113 -10.09 -34.68 -11.89
C ARG A 113 -10.95 -35.51 -10.94
N VAL A 114 -12.07 -34.96 -10.47
CA VAL A 114 -13.03 -35.70 -9.63
C VAL A 114 -13.54 -36.95 -10.35
N LYS A 115 -13.86 -36.87 -11.64
CA LYS A 115 -14.28 -38.03 -12.45
C LYS A 115 -13.19 -39.09 -12.61
N GLN A 116 -11.91 -38.72 -12.66
CA GLN A 116 -10.80 -39.65 -12.75
C GLN A 116 -10.61 -40.40 -11.42
N THR A 117 -10.73 -39.68 -10.30
CA THR A 117 -10.70 -40.28 -8.95
C THR A 117 -11.88 -41.22 -8.73
N THR A 118 -13.06 -40.88 -9.28
CA THR A 118 -14.34 -41.63 -9.14
C THR A 118 -14.73 -42.48 -10.37
N GLY A 119 -13.76 -42.84 -11.22
CA GLY A 119 -13.97 -43.41 -12.55
C GLY A 119 -14.71 -44.76 -12.61
N ALA A 120 -15.30 -45.07 -13.77
CA ALA A 120 -16.25 -46.18 -13.99
C ALA A 120 -15.75 -47.59 -13.61
N ASN A 121 -14.47 -47.91 -13.80
CA ASN A 121 -13.91 -49.20 -13.41
C ASN A 121 -13.77 -49.39 -11.88
N LYS A 122 -13.76 -48.30 -11.10
CA LYS A 122 -13.74 -48.34 -9.63
C LYS A 122 -15.15 -48.25 -9.01
N ARG A 123 -16.16 -47.82 -9.78
CA ARG A 123 -17.54 -47.59 -9.30
C ARG A 123 -18.24 -48.83 -8.77
N SER A 124 -17.86 -50.02 -9.25
CA SER A 124 -18.50 -51.28 -8.85
C SER A 124 -18.18 -51.73 -7.42
N ARG A 125 -17.29 -51.03 -6.70
CA ARG A 125 -16.96 -51.31 -5.27
C ARG A 125 -16.91 -50.06 -4.38
N LEU A 126 -16.75 -48.87 -4.96
CA LEU A 126 -16.56 -47.60 -4.24
C LEU A 126 -17.76 -47.15 -3.39
N PHE A 127 -18.97 -47.65 -3.68
CA PHE A 127 -20.20 -47.21 -3.02
C PHE A 127 -21.01 -48.37 -2.43
N ASP A 128 -20.41 -49.55 -2.32
CA ASP A 128 -21.08 -50.75 -1.81
C ASP A 128 -21.25 -50.69 -0.30
N THR A 129 -20.34 -49.98 0.39
CA THR A 129 -20.38 -49.78 1.84
C THR A 129 -20.20 -48.30 2.19
N PRO A 130 -20.77 -47.84 3.32
CA PRO A 130 -20.53 -46.47 3.82
C PRO A 130 -19.04 -46.14 3.98
N SER A 131 -18.21 -47.10 4.42
CA SER A 131 -16.75 -46.91 4.56
C SER A 131 -16.07 -46.61 3.22
N HIS A 132 -16.36 -47.37 2.16
CA HIS A 132 -15.78 -47.09 0.84
C HIS A 132 -16.28 -45.74 0.26
N ALA A 133 -17.54 -45.40 0.50
CA ALA A 133 -18.10 -44.11 0.08
C ALA A 133 -17.41 -42.93 0.80
N LEU A 134 -17.11 -43.10 2.10
CA LEU A 134 -16.35 -42.13 2.88
C LEU A 134 -14.91 -41.99 2.37
N SER A 135 -14.23 -43.10 2.10
CA SER A 135 -12.90 -43.10 1.50
C SER A 135 -12.87 -42.35 0.16
N ALA A 136 -13.85 -42.60 -0.71
CA ALA A 136 -14.02 -41.85 -1.95
C ALA A 136 -14.26 -40.34 -1.74
N ALA A 137 -14.98 -39.99 -0.67
CA ALA A 137 -15.19 -38.60 -0.29
C ALA A 137 -13.90 -37.92 0.21
N LEU A 138 -13.08 -38.62 1.01
CA LEU A 138 -11.77 -38.15 1.45
C LEU A 138 -10.84 -37.91 0.25
N GLU A 139 -10.79 -38.83 -0.71
CA GLU A 139 -10.03 -38.65 -1.95
C GLU A 139 -10.51 -37.44 -2.77
N THR A 140 -11.82 -37.18 -2.77
CA THR A 140 -12.39 -35.99 -3.42
C THR A 140 -11.95 -34.71 -2.70
N HIS A 141 -11.89 -34.71 -1.37
CA HIS A 141 -11.30 -33.61 -0.60
C HIS A 141 -9.82 -33.40 -0.95
N LEU A 142 -9.02 -34.47 -1.11
CA LEU A 142 -7.62 -34.35 -1.51
C LEU A 142 -7.46 -33.66 -2.86
N VAL A 143 -8.32 -33.97 -3.85
CA VAL A 143 -8.28 -33.28 -5.16
C VAL A 143 -8.45 -31.76 -5.01
N TYR A 144 -9.31 -31.30 -4.10
CA TYR A 144 -9.51 -29.88 -3.85
C TYR A 144 -8.37 -29.26 -3.04
N SER A 145 -7.86 -29.99 -2.04
CA SER A 145 -6.68 -29.58 -1.26
C SER A 145 -5.45 -29.39 -2.17
N ASP A 146 -5.16 -30.36 -3.03
CA ASP A 146 -4.05 -30.30 -3.99
C ASP A 146 -4.21 -29.10 -4.93
N TRP A 147 -5.42 -28.90 -5.47
CA TRP A 147 -5.71 -27.74 -6.33
C TRP A 147 -5.42 -26.41 -5.62
N SER A 148 -5.73 -26.30 -4.33
CA SER A 148 -5.48 -25.07 -3.55
C SER A 148 -4.00 -24.72 -3.37
N ALA A 149 -3.08 -25.66 -3.59
CA ALA A 149 -1.64 -25.46 -3.52
C ALA A 149 -0.95 -25.32 -4.89
N GLU A 150 -1.70 -25.49 -5.98
CA GLU A 150 -1.14 -25.43 -7.34
C GLU A 150 -0.70 -24.01 -7.73
N ASN A 151 0.35 -23.95 -8.56
CA ASN A 151 0.86 -22.75 -9.24
C ASN A 151 1.40 -21.60 -8.36
N TRP A 152 1.24 -21.62 -7.03
CA TRP A 152 1.75 -20.55 -6.16
C TRP A 152 3.25 -20.30 -6.35
N ARG A 153 4.05 -21.36 -6.51
CA ARG A 153 5.49 -21.24 -6.78
C ARG A 153 5.77 -20.35 -8.01
N TRP A 154 5.05 -20.59 -9.11
CA TRP A 154 5.25 -19.87 -10.37
C TRP A 154 4.74 -18.44 -10.28
N TYR A 155 3.62 -18.24 -9.61
CA TYR A 155 3.07 -16.90 -9.37
C TYR A 155 4.00 -16.05 -8.48
N ILE A 156 4.58 -16.64 -7.43
CA ILE A 156 5.54 -15.95 -6.56
C ILE A 156 6.80 -15.59 -7.34
N ASN A 157 7.32 -16.50 -8.18
CA ASN A 157 8.45 -16.18 -9.04
C ASN A 157 8.15 -14.98 -9.98
N PHE A 158 6.93 -14.90 -10.50
CA PHE A 158 6.49 -13.76 -11.30
C PHE A 158 6.47 -12.45 -10.48
N LEU A 159 5.98 -12.47 -9.24
CA LEU A 159 6.02 -11.29 -8.36
C LEU A 159 7.46 -10.87 -8.03
N GLU A 160 8.34 -11.83 -7.76
CA GLU A 160 9.77 -11.60 -7.55
C GLU A 160 10.43 -10.98 -8.79
N GLU A 161 10.12 -11.46 -10.00
CA GLU A 161 10.64 -10.93 -11.27
C GLU A 161 10.14 -9.51 -11.56
N GLN A 162 8.86 -9.22 -11.32
CA GLN A 162 8.30 -7.89 -11.47
C GLN A 162 8.95 -6.89 -10.51
N LEU A 163 9.22 -7.32 -9.28
CA LEU A 163 9.94 -6.51 -8.30
C LEU A 163 11.40 -6.29 -8.74
N GLN A 164 12.09 -7.32 -9.20
CA GLN A 164 13.46 -7.18 -9.70
C GLN A 164 13.53 -6.21 -10.88
N THR A 165 12.60 -6.32 -11.83
CA THR A 165 12.53 -5.43 -13.00
C THR A 165 12.30 -3.98 -12.57
N SER A 166 11.36 -3.75 -11.66
CA SER A 166 11.07 -2.41 -11.12
C SER A 166 12.27 -1.81 -10.38
N THR A 167 13.03 -2.62 -9.63
CA THR A 167 14.20 -2.14 -8.88
C THR A 167 15.51 -2.14 -9.69
N ARG A 168 15.58 -2.81 -10.82
CA ARG A 168 16.81 -2.87 -11.63
C ARG A 168 17.19 -1.49 -12.19
N HIS A 169 16.19 -0.71 -12.59
CA HIS A 169 16.38 0.68 -13.02
C HIS A 169 16.85 1.58 -11.87
N THR A 170 16.43 1.26 -10.65
CA THR A 170 16.76 1.95 -9.39
C THR A 170 18.23 1.74 -8.99
N LEU A 171 18.80 0.54 -9.19
CA LEU A 171 20.18 0.22 -8.78
C LEU A 171 21.25 0.64 -9.79
N GLN A 172 20.86 1.00 -11.02
CA GLN A 172 21.77 1.55 -12.00
C GLN A 172 21.87 3.06 -11.76
N THR A 173 22.98 3.47 -11.14
CA THR A 173 23.33 4.79 -10.58
C THR A 173 23.26 6.00 -11.52
N THR A 174 22.62 5.89 -12.68
CA THR A 174 22.63 6.88 -13.77
C THR A 174 21.25 7.38 -14.18
N HIS A 175 20.16 6.77 -13.71
CA HIS A 175 18.80 7.20 -14.03
C HIS A 175 18.11 7.91 -12.86
N ASN A 176 17.54 9.08 -13.15
CA ASN A 176 16.64 9.77 -12.24
C ASN A 176 15.40 8.88 -11.97
N PHE A 177 15.27 8.42 -10.73
CA PHE A 177 14.15 7.64 -10.21
C PHE A 177 12.81 8.30 -10.52
N GLN A 178 11.87 7.55 -11.10
CA GLN A 178 10.53 8.05 -11.39
C GLN A 178 9.53 7.60 -10.33
N PHE A 179 8.51 8.41 -10.11
CA PHE A 179 7.40 8.09 -9.20
C PHE A 179 6.67 6.79 -9.59
N SER A 180 6.67 6.45 -10.89
CA SER A 180 6.14 5.19 -11.42
C SER A 180 6.78 3.95 -10.80
N ASP A 181 8.07 3.99 -10.47
CA ASP A 181 8.78 2.85 -9.89
C ASP A 181 8.29 2.56 -8.46
N LEU A 182 7.96 3.63 -7.72
CA LEU A 182 7.35 3.53 -6.39
C LEU A 182 5.92 3.00 -6.48
N GLN A 183 5.14 3.45 -7.46
CA GLN A 183 3.77 2.96 -7.69
C GLN A 183 3.77 1.46 -8.05
N ASN A 184 4.67 1.02 -8.92
CA ASN A 184 4.82 -0.39 -9.28
C ASN A 184 5.24 -1.23 -8.06
N THR A 185 6.19 -0.74 -7.27
CA THR A 185 6.61 -1.41 -6.03
C THR A 185 5.48 -1.51 -5.01
N GLN A 186 4.67 -0.46 -4.86
CA GLN A 186 3.47 -0.46 -4.02
C GLN A 186 2.44 -1.48 -4.52
N HIS A 187 2.19 -1.53 -5.83
CA HIS A 187 1.26 -2.49 -6.41
C HIS A 187 1.69 -3.94 -6.17
N ILE A 188 3.00 -4.22 -6.30
CA ILE A 188 3.53 -5.56 -6.02
C ILE A 188 3.37 -5.90 -4.53
N GLU A 189 3.62 -4.96 -3.63
CA GLU A 189 3.42 -5.18 -2.18
C GLU A 189 1.96 -5.52 -1.84
N GLU A 190 1.00 -4.79 -2.43
CA GLU A 190 -0.42 -5.10 -2.27
C GLU A 190 -0.75 -6.52 -2.73
N LYS A 191 -0.19 -6.94 -3.88
CA LYS A 191 -0.37 -8.29 -4.42
C LYS A 191 0.28 -9.37 -3.56
N VAL A 192 1.45 -9.10 -2.99
CA VAL A 192 2.13 -10.01 -2.06
C VAL A 192 1.31 -10.17 -0.77
N ASN A 193 0.78 -9.07 -0.21
CA ASN A 193 -0.08 -9.11 0.98
C ASN A 193 -1.40 -9.85 0.72
N GLU A 194 -2.05 -9.60 -0.42
CA GLU A 194 -3.25 -10.33 -0.86
C GLU A 194 -2.98 -11.85 -0.93
N THR A 195 -1.85 -12.21 -1.53
CA THR A 195 -1.42 -13.61 -1.68
C THR A 195 -1.15 -14.27 -0.33
N LEU A 196 -0.43 -13.58 0.56
CA LEU A 196 -0.10 -14.06 1.88
C LEU A 196 -1.36 -14.33 2.71
N LEU A 197 -2.36 -13.42 2.62
CA LEU A 197 -3.65 -13.61 3.27
C LEU A 197 -4.37 -14.87 2.74
N ILE A 198 -4.40 -15.06 1.42
CA ILE A 198 -5.05 -16.22 0.80
C ILE A 198 -4.40 -17.54 1.25
N LEU A 199 -3.07 -17.62 1.22
CA LEU A 199 -2.35 -18.82 1.65
C LEU A 199 -2.63 -19.15 3.11
N ARG A 200 -2.59 -18.15 4.01
CA ARG A 200 -2.92 -18.33 5.42
C ARG A 200 -4.35 -18.82 5.62
N MET A 201 -5.30 -18.32 4.84
CA MET A 201 -6.70 -18.77 4.88
C MET A 201 -6.84 -20.21 4.40
N ASN A 202 -6.21 -20.59 3.27
CA ASN A 202 -6.20 -21.98 2.80
C ASN A 202 -5.58 -22.91 3.84
N THR A 203 -4.41 -22.54 4.40
CA THR A 203 -3.72 -23.28 5.46
C THR A 203 -4.65 -23.51 6.66
N LYS A 204 -5.37 -22.47 7.09
CA LYS A 204 -6.35 -22.57 8.19
C LYS A 204 -7.49 -23.53 7.86
N ILE A 205 -8.09 -23.40 6.67
CA ILE A 205 -9.21 -24.24 6.25
C ILE A 205 -8.81 -25.72 6.13
N LEU A 206 -7.62 -26.01 5.61
CA LEU A 206 -7.11 -27.37 5.52
C LEU A 206 -6.81 -27.97 6.90
N LYS A 207 -6.34 -27.16 7.87
CA LYS A 207 -6.19 -27.60 9.27
C LYS A 207 -7.54 -27.93 9.89
N GLU A 208 -8.52 -27.05 9.76
CA GLU A 208 -9.88 -27.28 10.29
C GLU A 208 -10.54 -28.50 9.63
N LEU A 209 -10.37 -28.70 8.32
CA LEU A 209 -10.85 -29.88 7.60
C LEU A 209 -10.21 -31.16 8.13
N LYS A 210 -8.89 -31.16 8.35
CA LYS A 210 -8.16 -32.29 8.91
C LYS A 210 -8.66 -32.62 10.32
N GLU A 211 -8.65 -31.63 11.21
CA GLU A 211 -9.09 -31.76 12.61
C GLU A 211 -10.55 -32.23 12.73
N TYR A 212 -11.41 -31.76 11.82
CA TYR A 212 -12.79 -32.21 11.75
C TYR A 212 -12.88 -33.71 11.47
N TYR A 213 -12.18 -34.23 10.46
CA TYR A 213 -12.20 -35.66 10.17
C TYR A 213 -11.52 -36.50 11.26
N SER A 214 -10.41 -36.03 11.84
CA SER A 214 -9.76 -36.70 12.98
C SER A 214 -10.71 -36.83 14.17
N SER A 215 -11.43 -35.75 14.52
CA SER A 215 -12.36 -35.74 15.66
C SER A 215 -13.65 -36.51 15.39
N LEU A 216 -14.19 -36.44 14.17
CA LEU A 216 -15.38 -37.18 13.75
C LEU A 216 -15.17 -38.68 13.91
N LEU A 217 -13.99 -39.18 13.51
CA LEU A 217 -13.68 -40.60 13.43
C LEU A 217 -13.04 -41.15 14.71
N GLY A 218 -12.53 -40.28 15.58
CA GLY A 218 -12.21 -40.60 16.97
C GLY A 218 -13.45 -40.68 17.88
N SER A 219 -14.64 -40.35 17.38
CA SER A 219 -15.89 -40.42 18.15
C SER A 219 -16.51 -41.81 18.10
N GLN A 220 -17.00 -42.29 19.24
CA GLN A 220 -17.62 -43.62 19.40
C GLN A 220 -18.87 -43.85 18.53
N HIS A 221 -19.50 -42.77 18.03
CA HIS A 221 -20.67 -42.85 17.15
C HIS A 221 -20.32 -43.21 15.70
N SER A 222 -19.09 -42.93 15.27
CA SER A 222 -18.64 -43.21 13.89
C SER A 222 -18.31 -44.69 13.68
N SER A 223 -17.76 -45.35 14.71
CA SER A 223 -17.41 -46.78 14.71
C SER A 223 -18.62 -47.72 14.67
N GLU A 224 -19.84 -47.22 14.92
CA GLU A 224 -21.07 -48.02 14.81
C GLU A 224 -21.44 -48.33 13.34
N TYR A 225 -21.06 -47.44 12.41
CA TYR A 225 -21.47 -47.51 11.00
C TYR A 225 -20.33 -47.78 10.02
N LEU A 226 -19.07 -47.72 10.49
CA LEU A 226 -17.87 -47.82 9.66
C LEU A 226 -17.01 -49.02 10.09
N ASN A 227 -16.52 -49.81 9.12
CA ASN A 227 -15.69 -51.01 9.34
C ASN A 227 -14.22 -50.68 9.68
N GLU A 228 -13.48 -51.55 10.37
CA GLU A 228 -12.07 -51.33 10.81
C GLU A 228 -11.07 -50.84 9.72
N ASP A 229 -11.33 -51.04 8.43
CA ASP A 229 -10.42 -50.66 7.32
C ASP A 229 -10.35 -49.14 7.03
N TYR A 230 -11.18 -48.30 7.68
CA TYR A 230 -11.19 -46.85 7.39
C TYR A 230 -10.01 -46.08 8.01
N GLU A 231 -9.35 -46.61 9.06
CA GLU A 231 -8.28 -45.90 9.77
C GLU A 231 -7.06 -45.61 8.90
N GLY A 232 -6.74 -46.54 8.00
CA GLY A 232 -5.65 -46.39 7.02
C GLY A 232 -5.94 -45.26 6.02
N ASP A 233 -7.17 -45.15 5.55
CA ASP A 233 -7.60 -44.11 4.61
C ASP A 233 -7.59 -42.72 5.24
N ILE A 234 -7.98 -42.60 6.52
CA ILE A 234 -7.87 -41.35 7.28
C ILE A 234 -6.41 -40.96 7.45
N SER A 235 -5.57 -41.90 7.92
CA SER A 235 -4.15 -41.61 8.13
C SER A 235 -3.48 -41.15 6.84
N ARG A 236 -3.83 -41.75 5.70
CA ARG A 236 -3.38 -41.32 4.38
C ARG A 236 -3.90 -39.93 4.00
N PHE A 237 -5.18 -39.64 4.27
CA PHE A 237 -5.78 -38.33 4.06
C PHE A 237 -5.06 -37.26 4.90
N GLU A 238 -4.89 -37.47 6.20
CA GLU A 238 -4.25 -36.54 7.12
C GLU A 238 -2.81 -36.23 6.73
N ASN A 239 -2.04 -37.26 6.34
CA ASN A 239 -0.67 -37.11 5.87
C ASN A 239 -0.60 -36.29 4.58
N ARG A 240 -1.51 -36.54 3.64
CA ARG A 240 -1.57 -35.79 2.38
C ARG A 240 -1.96 -34.33 2.62
N VAL A 241 -3.00 -34.07 3.41
CA VAL A 241 -3.40 -32.70 3.78
C VAL A 241 -2.30 -31.97 4.53
N SER A 242 -1.60 -32.66 5.44
CA SER A 242 -0.46 -32.08 6.17
C SER A 242 0.69 -31.70 5.22
N SER A 243 0.95 -32.52 4.19
CA SER A 243 1.94 -32.19 3.15
C SER A 243 1.54 -30.93 2.36
N VAL A 244 0.27 -30.82 1.95
CA VAL A 244 -0.26 -29.62 1.28
C VAL A 244 -0.14 -28.38 2.16
N ILE A 245 -0.46 -28.50 3.46
CA ILE A 245 -0.28 -27.42 4.43
C ILE A 245 1.18 -26.99 4.51
N SER A 246 2.13 -27.93 4.59
CA SER A 246 3.55 -27.60 4.63
C SER A 246 4.02 -26.88 3.36
N ASP A 247 3.52 -27.28 2.19
CA ASP A 247 3.82 -26.59 0.93
C ASP A 247 3.31 -25.15 0.90
N LEU A 248 2.07 -24.91 1.37
CA LEU A 248 1.50 -23.57 1.49
C LEU A 248 2.30 -22.71 2.47
N GLN A 249 2.64 -23.24 3.65
CA GLN A 249 3.43 -22.54 4.66
C GLN A 249 4.83 -22.17 4.15
N MET A 250 5.45 -23.03 3.34
CA MET A 250 6.72 -22.70 2.69
C MET A 250 6.58 -21.52 1.74
N GLN A 251 5.49 -21.44 0.96
CA GLN A 251 5.22 -20.27 0.11
C GLN A 251 4.90 -19.01 0.94
N GLU A 252 4.22 -19.14 2.10
CA GLU A 252 4.00 -18.03 3.04
C GLU A 252 5.34 -17.43 3.51
N SER A 253 6.30 -18.27 3.94
CA SER A 253 7.63 -17.81 4.36
C SER A 253 8.41 -17.12 3.24
N ARG A 254 8.27 -17.59 1.99
CA ARG A 254 8.86 -16.92 0.82
C ARG A 254 8.28 -15.53 0.62
N LEU A 255 6.96 -15.37 0.70
CA LEU A 255 6.28 -14.08 0.57
C LEU A 255 6.65 -13.11 1.71
N GLU A 256 6.80 -13.60 2.94
CA GLU A 256 7.27 -12.77 4.06
C GLU A 256 8.69 -12.25 3.82
N THR A 257 9.56 -13.07 3.24
CA THR A 257 10.90 -12.64 2.83
C THR A 257 10.83 -11.59 1.73
N LEU A 258 9.95 -11.77 0.75
CA LEU A 258 9.71 -10.80 -0.32
C LEU A 258 9.19 -9.46 0.22
N LEU A 259 8.29 -9.48 1.21
CA LEU A 259 7.80 -8.26 1.89
C LEU A 259 8.92 -7.50 2.60
N ARG A 260 9.84 -8.21 3.28
CA ARG A 260 11.00 -7.57 3.90
C ARG A 260 11.89 -6.89 2.86
N LEU A 261 12.18 -7.58 1.75
CA LEU A 261 12.95 -7.01 0.65
C LEU A 261 12.26 -5.78 0.02
N LEU A 262 10.93 -5.80 -0.10
CA LEU A 262 10.14 -4.65 -0.56
C LEU A 262 10.27 -3.45 0.38
N ALA A 263 10.16 -3.67 1.69
CA ALA A 263 10.28 -2.63 2.71
C ALA A 263 11.69 -2.00 2.69
N ASP A 264 12.74 -2.82 2.63
CA ASP A 264 14.13 -2.34 2.56
C ASP A 264 14.37 -1.47 1.33
N ARG A 265 13.84 -1.89 0.16
CA ARG A 265 13.94 -1.12 -1.09
C ARG A 265 13.21 0.21 -1.04
N LYS A 266 12.02 0.26 -0.43
CA LYS A 266 11.28 1.51 -0.21
C LYS A 266 12.01 2.44 0.74
N ALA A 267 12.61 1.91 1.81
CA ALA A 267 13.41 2.70 2.74
C ALA A 267 14.63 3.32 2.04
N LEU A 268 15.32 2.55 1.20
CA LEU A 268 16.43 3.04 0.38
C LEU A 268 15.99 4.17 -0.56
N TYR A 269 14.84 4.03 -1.22
CA TYR A 269 14.26 5.09 -2.07
C TYR A 269 14.00 6.39 -1.30
N LEU A 270 13.40 6.30 -0.10
CA LEU A 270 13.13 7.48 0.72
C LEU A 270 14.43 8.14 1.19
N SER A 271 15.43 7.34 1.57
CA SER A 271 16.74 7.84 2.00
C SER A 271 17.45 8.61 0.88
N GLU A 272 17.48 8.05 -0.34
CA GLU A 272 18.10 8.73 -1.48
C GLU A 272 17.39 10.05 -1.82
N LYS A 273 16.06 10.05 -1.86
CA LYS A 273 15.30 11.28 -2.15
C LYS A 273 15.52 12.35 -1.09
N SER A 274 15.65 11.96 0.18
CA SER A 274 16.00 12.88 1.26
C SER A 274 17.42 13.43 1.10
N GLY A 275 18.38 12.60 0.69
CA GLY A 275 19.76 13.01 0.39
C GLY A 275 19.85 14.00 -0.77
N VAL A 276 19.19 13.71 -1.91
CA VAL A 276 19.15 14.62 -3.06
C VAL A 276 18.50 15.96 -2.70
N SER A 277 17.43 15.93 -1.90
CA SER A 277 16.77 17.14 -1.42
C SER A 277 17.67 17.95 -0.48
N ALA A 278 18.41 17.29 0.41
CA ALA A 278 19.39 17.93 1.29
C ALA A 278 20.51 18.60 0.49
N VAL A 279 21.07 17.92 -0.53
CA VAL A 279 22.10 18.49 -1.42
C VAL A 279 21.56 19.69 -2.20
N LYS A 280 20.34 19.60 -2.74
CA LYS A 280 19.71 20.72 -3.45
C LYS A 280 19.49 21.91 -2.51
N MET A 281 19.08 21.64 -1.27
CA MET A 281 18.92 22.66 -0.24
C MET A 281 20.25 23.28 0.17
N GLU A 282 21.32 22.50 0.34
CA GLU A 282 22.67 23.01 0.60
C GLU A 282 23.12 23.96 -0.52
N ASN A 283 22.90 23.59 -1.78
CA ASN A 283 23.27 24.43 -2.92
C ASN A 283 22.43 25.71 -2.98
N MET A 284 21.12 25.62 -2.71
CA MET A 284 20.23 26.78 -2.60
C MET A 284 20.69 27.72 -1.47
N THR A 285 21.02 27.19 -0.30
CA THR A 285 21.52 27.97 0.84
C THR A 285 22.86 28.63 0.53
N ARG A 286 23.78 27.94 -0.17
CA ARG A 286 25.05 28.56 -0.63
C ARG A 286 24.81 29.68 -1.64
N GLN A 287 23.89 29.50 -2.58
CA GLN A 287 23.54 30.56 -3.53
C GLN A 287 22.89 31.74 -2.83
N MET A 288 21.96 31.48 -1.90
CA MET A 288 21.31 32.52 -1.09
C MET A 288 22.32 33.28 -0.24
N HIS A 289 23.30 32.58 0.36
CA HIS A 289 24.39 33.23 1.09
C HIS A 289 25.24 34.14 0.18
N LYS A 290 25.60 33.67 -1.01
CA LYS A 290 26.32 34.51 -2.00
C LYS A 290 25.50 35.72 -2.43
N ILE A 291 24.18 35.56 -2.63
CA ILE A 291 23.27 36.66 -2.95
C ILE A 291 23.23 37.65 -1.79
N ALA A 292 23.06 37.19 -0.55
CA ALA A 292 23.02 38.06 0.63
C ALA A 292 24.29 38.91 0.78
N VAL A 293 25.48 38.32 0.63
CA VAL A 293 26.76 39.05 0.67
C VAL A 293 26.85 40.08 -0.45
N LYS A 294 26.41 39.73 -1.66
CA LYS A 294 26.41 40.66 -2.80
C LYS A 294 25.43 41.82 -2.57
N THR A 295 24.23 41.53 -2.06
CA THR A 295 23.23 42.54 -1.70
C THR A 295 23.74 43.46 -0.60
N GLU A 296 24.50 42.96 0.37
CA GLU A 296 25.15 43.78 1.40
C GLU A 296 26.14 44.76 0.75
N GLN A 297 27.02 44.29 -0.14
CA GLN A 297 27.98 45.14 -0.86
C GLN A 297 27.30 46.18 -1.76
N GLU A 298 26.23 45.80 -2.48
CA GLU A 298 25.44 46.73 -3.29
C GLU A 298 24.76 47.79 -2.40
N THR A 299 24.26 47.40 -1.22
CA THR A 299 23.67 48.33 -0.24
C THR A 299 24.70 49.31 0.31
N VAL A 300 25.92 48.84 0.62
CA VAL A 300 27.03 49.70 1.07
C VAL A 300 27.42 50.70 -0.03
N SER A 301 27.55 50.23 -1.28
CA SER A 301 27.87 51.07 -2.43
C SER A 301 26.81 52.15 -2.66
N MET A 302 25.53 51.78 -2.58
CA MET A 302 24.41 52.72 -2.67
C MET A 302 24.49 53.79 -1.57
N ARG A 303 24.80 53.41 -0.32
CA ARG A 303 24.99 54.35 0.80
C ARG A 303 26.16 55.31 0.58
N ILE A 304 27.25 54.86 -0.05
CA ILE A 304 28.39 55.74 -0.37
C ILE A 304 27.99 56.75 -1.45
N ILE A 305 27.32 56.30 -2.52
CA ILE A 305 26.85 57.19 -3.60
C ILE A 305 25.89 58.23 -3.03
N THR A 306 24.93 57.83 -2.20
CA THR A 306 23.98 58.78 -1.61
C THR A 306 24.67 59.80 -0.72
N LEU A 307 25.65 59.39 0.11
CA LEU A 307 26.46 60.33 0.90
C LEU A 307 27.25 61.33 0.03
N VAL A 308 27.88 60.86 -1.04
CA VAL A 308 28.61 61.72 -1.99
C VAL A 308 27.65 62.72 -2.64
N THR A 309 26.49 62.28 -3.10
CA THR A 309 25.49 63.18 -3.69
C THR A 309 24.95 64.20 -2.69
N LEU A 310 24.70 63.79 -1.44
CA LEU A 310 24.22 64.67 -0.37
C LEU A 310 25.23 65.81 -0.08
N PHE A 311 26.53 65.53 -0.18
CA PHE A 311 27.58 66.54 0.00
C PHE A 311 27.62 67.57 -1.15
N PHE A 312 27.49 67.13 -2.40
CA PHE A 312 27.62 68.00 -3.57
C PHE A 312 26.33 68.76 -3.93
N LEU A 313 25.16 68.19 -3.64
CA LEU A 313 23.86 68.77 -4.00
C LEU A 313 23.68 70.24 -3.57
N PRO A 314 24.00 70.65 -2.32
CA PRO A 314 23.85 72.04 -1.88
C PRO A 314 24.76 73.00 -2.65
N GLY A 315 26.01 72.59 -2.86
CA GLY A 315 27.00 73.39 -3.59
C GLY A 315 26.61 73.58 -5.05
N THR A 316 26.19 72.51 -5.72
CA THR A 316 25.71 72.58 -7.11
C THR A 316 24.47 73.47 -7.22
N PHE A 317 23.47 73.32 -6.34
CA PHE A 317 22.26 74.15 -6.37
C PHE A 317 22.57 75.64 -6.20
N ILE A 318 23.38 76.01 -5.21
CA ILE A 318 23.75 77.41 -4.96
C ILE A 318 24.64 77.94 -6.09
N SER A 319 25.53 77.11 -6.65
CA SER A 319 26.35 77.49 -7.82
C SER A 319 25.49 77.78 -9.04
N THR A 320 24.50 76.94 -9.35
CA THR A 320 23.55 77.18 -10.45
C THR A 320 22.70 78.41 -10.20
N LEU A 321 22.23 78.62 -8.97
CA LEU A 321 21.44 79.81 -8.59
C LEU A 321 22.26 81.10 -8.76
N MET A 322 23.55 81.08 -8.41
CA MET A 322 24.46 82.21 -8.60
C MET A 322 24.89 82.39 -10.08
N SER A 323 24.78 81.35 -10.90
CA SER A 323 25.00 81.41 -12.35
C SER A 323 23.80 81.97 -13.12
N THR A 324 22.63 82.09 -12.48
CA THR A 324 21.44 82.72 -13.09
C THR A 324 21.46 84.24 -12.85
N ASP A 325 20.76 84.98 -13.72
CA ASP A 325 20.65 86.45 -13.71
C ASP A 325 19.96 87.04 -12.46
N ILE A 326 19.59 86.19 -11.49
CA ILE A 326 18.90 86.53 -10.25
C ILE A 326 19.81 87.30 -9.29
N VAL A 327 21.12 87.03 -9.29
CA VAL A 327 22.10 87.69 -8.40
C VAL A 327 23.07 88.55 -9.22
N ARG A 328 22.81 89.86 -9.29
CA ARG A 328 23.64 90.81 -10.05
C ARG A 328 24.65 91.50 -9.14
N PHE A 329 25.94 91.33 -9.44
CA PHE A 329 27.01 92.07 -8.78
C PHE A 329 27.44 93.26 -9.66
N PRO A 330 27.36 94.51 -9.17
CA PRO A 330 27.80 95.66 -9.93
C PRO A 330 29.34 95.76 -9.90
N SER A 331 30.04 95.28 -10.93
CA SER A 331 31.41 95.75 -11.24
C SER A 331 31.86 95.39 -12.66
N ASN A 332 32.54 96.35 -13.29
CA ASN A 332 32.89 96.42 -14.70
C ASN A 332 34.27 95.81 -15.02
N GLN A 333 34.61 94.64 -14.47
CA GLN A 333 35.86 93.95 -14.82
C GLN A 333 35.61 92.48 -15.10
N MET A 334 36.03 92.08 -16.30
CA MET A 334 36.02 90.68 -16.72
C MET A 334 36.92 89.86 -15.80
N ALA A 335 36.37 88.74 -15.34
CA ALA A 335 36.99 87.69 -14.56
C ALA A 335 37.31 88.01 -13.09
N PHE A 336 36.48 87.42 -12.21
CA PHE A 336 36.69 87.20 -10.77
C PHE A 336 36.31 88.35 -9.81
N SER A 337 35.12 88.24 -9.18
CA SER A 337 34.69 89.10 -8.07
C SER A 337 34.88 88.39 -6.73
N SER A 338 35.73 88.96 -5.85
CA SER A 338 35.95 88.42 -4.50
C SER A 338 34.71 88.49 -3.62
N ALA A 339 33.81 89.46 -3.88
CA ALA A 339 32.54 89.60 -3.19
C ALA A 339 31.60 88.44 -3.50
N ALA A 340 31.47 88.06 -4.78
CA ALA A 340 30.62 86.93 -5.21
C ALA A 340 31.10 85.59 -4.61
N THR A 341 32.42 85.39 -4.54
CA THR A 341 33.02 84.18 -3.94
C THR A 341 32.75 84.10 -2.44
N LYS A 342 32.85 85.22 -1.71
CA LYS A 342 32.52 85.28 -0.28
C LYS A 342 31.03 85.03 -0.03
N THR A 343 30.14 85.60 -0.83
CA THR A 343 28.69 85.38 -0.72
C THR A 343 28.30 83.93 -1.02
N TYR A 344 28.93 83.31 -2.03
CA TYR A 344 28.74 81.89 -2.33
C TYR A 344 29.10 81.00 -1.14
N VAL A 345 30.27 81.19 -0.54
CA VAL A 345 30.70 80.39 0.63
C VAL A 345 29.79 80.63 1.83
N ALA A 346 29.39 81.89 2.07
CA ALA A 346 28.54 82.27 3.21
C ALA A 346 27.14 81.65 3.16
N ILE A 347 26.58 81.44 1.96
CA ILE A 347 25.25 80.81 1.79
C ILE A 347 25.36 79.28 1.70
N THR A 348 26.41 78.77 1.06
CA THR A 348 26.57 77.33 0.85
C THR A 348 26.79 76.56 2.15
N LEU A 349 27.59 77.11 3.09
CA LEU A 349 27.90 76.43 4.36
C LEU A 349 26.66 76.19 5.25
N PRO A 350 25.76 77.16 5.49
CA PRO A 350 24.53 76.94 6.24
C PRO A 350 23.58 75.93 5.57
N VAL A 351 23.44 75.99 4.24
CA VAL A 351 22.57 75.05 3.50
C VAL A 351 23.15 73.64 3.53
N MET A 352 24.48 73.51 3.46
CA MET A 352 25.18 72.23 3.65
C MET A 352 24.95 71.70 5.07
N PHE A 353 25.08 72.53 6.10
CA PHE A 353 24.81 72.12 7.48
C PHE A 353 23.36 71.62 7.68
N LEU A 354 22.37 72.35 7.13
CA LEU A 354 20.95 71.97 7.23
C LEU A 354 20.63 70.65 6.51
N THR A 355 21.24 70.41 5.34
CA THR A 355 21.05 69.17 4.58
C THR A 355 21.68 67.95 5.25
N PHE A 356 22.85 68.11 5.88
CA PHE A 356 23.44 67.04 6.71
C PHE A 356 22.65 66.80 7.99
N LEU A 357 22.13 67.85 8.63
CA LEU A 357 21.33 67.73 9.85
C LEU A 357 20.01 67.01 9.57
N SER A 358 19.30 67.36 8.49
CA SER A 358 18.06 66.69 8.10
C SER A 358 18.29 65.21 7.74
N ALA A 359 19.36 64.91 7.00
CA ALA A 359 19.74 63.53 6.68
C ALA A 359 20.12 62.71 7.93
N TYR A 360 20.84 63.31 8.87
CA TYR A 360 21.22 62.66 10.13
C TYR A 360 20.00 62.36 11.02
N ILE A 361 19.05 63.30 11.11
CA ILE A 361 17.80 63.09 11.84
C ILE A 361 17.00 61.95 11.18
N TYR A 362 16.86 61.98 9.85
CA TYR A 362 16.17 60.92 9.10
C TYR A 362 16.82 59.54 9.33
N TYR A 363 18.14 59.45 9.22
CA TYR A 363 18.88 58.21 9.47
C TYR A 363 18.68 57.69 10.90
N ARG A 364 18.73 58.58 11.91
CA ARG A 364 18.47 58.19 13.30
C ARG A 364 17.04 57.72 13.53
N CYS A 365 16.05 58.36 12.90
CA CYS A 365 14.65 57.94 13.00
C CYS A 365 14.46 56.53 12.43
N VAL A 366 14.94 56.27 11.21
CA VAL A 366 14.81 54.95 10.56
C VAL A 366 15.51 53.86 11.37
N LYS A 367 16.75 54.11 11.82
CA LYS A 367 17.50 53.14 12.64
C LYS A 367 16.81 52.82 13.97
N ARG A 368 16.08 53.78 14.55
CA ARG A 368 15.34 53.57 15.81
C ARG A 368 14.09 52.71 15.58
N THR A 369 13.43 52.87 14.45
CA THR A 369 12.29 52.04 14.03
C THR A 369 12.71 50.60 13.72
N ASP A 370 13.84 50.41 13.02
CA ASP A 370 14.36 49.07 12.73
C ASP A 370 14.69 48.30 14.02
N ASN A 371 15.38 48.94 14.98
CA ASN A 371 15.73 48.30 16.26
C ASN A 371 14.51 47.90 17.11
N LEU A 372 13.38 48.62 16.99
CA LEU A 372 12.13 48.29 17.69
C LEU A 372 11.46 47.06 17.07
N ASN A 373 11.45 46.96 15.74
CA ASN A 373 10.87 45.81 15.03
C ASN A 373 11.67 44.51 15.28
N TRP A 374 13.01 44.58 15.43
CA TRP A 374 13.84 43.42 15.78
C TRP A 374 13.58 42.92 17.22
N SER A 375 13.39 43.82 18.19
CA SER A 375 13.04 43.40 19.56
C SER A 375 11.66 42.75 19.65
N GLU A 376 10.69 43.22 18.85
CA GLU A 376 9.33 42.67 18.84
C GLU A 376 9.27 41.27 18.20
N SER A 377 10.17 40.98 17.24
CA SER A 377 10.25 39.68 16.58
C SER A 377 11.03 38.61 17.36
N ASP A 378 12.02 39.00 18.16
CA ASP A 378 12.70 38.09 19.10
C ASP A 378 11.78 37.73 20.30
N ASP A 379 10.99 38.70 20.80
CA ASP A 379 10.02 38.47 21.88
C ASP A 379 8.86 37.52 21.44
N ASP A 380 8.44 37.58 20.17
CA ASP A 380 7.43 36.68 19.61
C ASP A 380 7.98 35.25 19.34
N ALA A 381 9.27 35.13 19.02
CA ALA A 381 9.93 33.83 18.85
C ALA A 381 10.13 33.11 20.20
N GLU A 382 10.48 33.82 21.27
CA GLU A 382 10.58 33.23 22.62
C GLU A 382 9.22 32.84 23.23
N ARG A 383 8.12 33.51 22.84
CA ARG A 383 6.77 33.11 23.28
C ARG A 383 6.22 31.87 22.57
N GLY A 384 6.68 31.57 21.36
CA GLY A 384 6.26 30.40 20.58
C GLY A 384 6.84 29.06 21.07
N ASP A 385 7.98 29.10 21.78
CA ASP A 385 8.64 27.90 22.34
C ASP A 385 8.13 27.52 23.75
N LEU A 386 7.24 28.31 24.35
CA LEU A 386 6.67 28.09 25.69
C LEU A 386 5.18 27.68 25.68
N SER A 387 4.59 27.35 24.51
CA SER A 387 3.20 26.90 24.38
C SER A 387 3.06 25.45 23.93
#